data_AF-A0ABD0NZJ1-F1
#
_entry.id   AF-A0ABD0NZJ1-F1
#
_cell.length_a   1.000
_cell.length_b   1.000
_cell.length_c   1.000
_cell.angle_alpha   90.00
_cell.angle_beta   90.00
_cell.angle_gamma   90.00
#
_symmetry.space_group_name_H-M   'P 1'
#
loop_
_entity.id
_entity.type
_entity.pdbx_description
1 polymer ?
#
loop_
_entity_poly.entity_id
_entity_poly.type
_entity_poly.pdbx_seq_one_letter_code
_entity_poly.pdbx_strand_id
1 'polypeptide(L)' 'YNLEPCEDPGVPHFGRRNGYSFGIGDTLTFSCNMGYRLEGAPEIICLGGGRR' A
#
# COMPACT_ATOMS: atom_id res chain seq x y z
N TYR A 1 -19.79 -13.13 -3.91
CA TYR A 1 -18.83 -12.29 -3.17
C TYR A 1 -17.62 -12.16 -4.09
N ASN A 2 -17.59 -11.12 -4.92
CA ASN A 2 -16.43 -10.87 -5.79
C ASN A 2 -15.56 -9.87 -5.03
N LEU A 3 -14.46 -10.36 -4.50
CA LEU A 3 -13.45 -9.49 -3.89
C LEU A 3 -12.67 -8.91 -5.07
N GLU A 4 -12.73 -7.60 -5.25
CA GLU A 4 -11.92 -6.93 -6.27
C GLU A 4 -10.52 -6.67 -5.71
N PRO A 5 -9.46 -6.89 -6.51
CA PRO A 5 -8.11 -6.50 -6.15
C PRO A 5 -8.04 -4.99 -5.93
N CYS A 6 -7.09 -4.54 -5.10
CA CYS A 6 -6.94 -3.13 -4.78
C CYS A 6 -6.32 -2.37 -5.94
N GLU A 7 -6.64 -1.08 -6.01
CA GLU A 7 -5.96 -0.16 -6.93
C GLU A 7 -4.55 0.14 -6.41
N ASP A 8 -3.64 0.51 -7.32
CA ASP A 8 -2.27 0.87 -6.95
C ASP A 8 -2.31 2.15 -6.10
N PRO A 9 -1.88 2.12 -4.82
CA PRO A 9 -1.93 3.26 -3.91
C PRO A 9 -0.89 4.34 -4.24
N GLY A 10 -0.07 4.13 -5.27
CA GLY A 10 1.07 4.95 -5.64
C GLY A 10 2.33 4.63 -4.83
N VAL A 11 3.37 5.42 -5.10
CA VAL A 11 4.64 5.40 -4.36
C VAL A 11 4.82 6.77 -3.70
N PRO A 12 5.20 6.82 -2.40
CA PRO A 12 5.41 8.08 -1.72
C PRO A 12 6.58 8.87 -2.33
N HIS A 13 6.40 10.19 -2.54
CA HIS A 13 7.38 11.07 -3.18
C HIS A 13 8.78 11.06 -2.54
N PHE A 14 8.85 10.96 -1.21
CA PHE A 14 10.11 10.94 -0.44
C PHE A 14 10.35 9.59 0.24
N GLY A 15 9.92 8.52 -0.42
CA GLY A 15 10.06 7.17 0.11
C GLY A 15 10.08 6.12 -0.97
N ARG A 16 9.84 4.89 -0.53
CA ARG A 16 9.82 3.70 -1.35
C ARG A 16 8.70 2.80 -0.88
N ARG A 17 8.03 2.17 -1.84
CA ARG A 17 7.09 1.08 -1.59
C ARG A 17 7.80 -0.24 -1.86
N ASN A 18 7.61 -1.20 -0.96
CA ASN A 18 8.02 -2.58 -1.12
C ASN A 18 6.75 -3.42 -1.34
N GLY A 19 6.73 -4.14 -2.46
CA GLY A 19 5.56 -4.85 -2.96
C GLY A 19 4.97 -4.19 -4.21
N TYR A 20 4.63 -5.03 -5.18
CA TYR A 20 4.06 -4.65 -6.48
C TYR A 20 2.81 -5.46 -6.82
N SER A 21 2.31 -6.23 -5.85
CA SER A 21 1.11 -7.05 -5.98
C SER A 21 -0.01 -6.40 -5.19
N PHE A 22 -1.19 -6.33 -5.79
CA PHE A 22 -2.39 -5.67 -5.23
C PHE A 22 -3.56 -6.66 -5.14
N GLY A 23 -3.24 -7.95 -5.09
CA GLY A 23 -4.20 -9.02 -4.86
C GLY A 23 -4.75 -8.96 -3.43
N ILE A 24 -5.89 -9.59 -3.23
CA ILE A 24 -6.52 -9.64 -1.90
C ILE A 24 -5.63 -10.44 -0.96
N GLY A 25 -5.32 -9.86 0.19
CA GLY A 25 -4.38 -10.39 1.18
C GLY A 25 -2.93 -9.96 0.93
N ASP A 26 -2.62 -9.26 -0.17
CA ASP A 26 -1.28 -8.75 -0.39
C ASP A 26 -0.99 -7.57 0.55
N THR A 27 0.25 -7.54 1.02
CA THR A 27 0.76 -6.54 1.95
C THR A 27 1.79 -5.67 1.26
N LEU A 28 1.62 -4.37 1.36
CA LEU A 28 2.55 -3.37 0.86
C LEU A 28 3.16 -2.63 2.04
N THR A 29 4.49 -2.51 2.05
CA THR A 29 5.22 -1.76 3.07
C THR A 29 5.83 -0.50 2.48
N PHE A 30 5.84 0.56 3.26
CA PHE A 30 6.38 1.85 2.87
C PHE A 30 7.55 2.21 3.77
N SER A 31 8.61 2.68 3.15
CA SER A 31 9.78 3.23 3.83
C SER A 31 10.05 4.65 3.34
N CYS A 32 10.56 5.51 4.22
CA CYS A 32 10.97 6.86 3.87
C CYS A 32 12.49 6.94 3.67
N ASN A 33 12.93 7.91 2.88
CA ASN A 33 14.33 8.25 2.75
C ASN A 33 14.90 8.75 4.09
N MET A 34 16.22 8.65 4.27
CA MET A 34 16.90 9.15 5.47
C MET A 34 16.56 10.62 5.72
N GLY A 35 16.14 10.95 6.94
CA GLY A 35 15.72 12.29 7.34
C GLY A 35 14.23 12.59 7.15
N TYR A 36 13.47 11.69 6.52
CA TYR A 36 12.01 11.79 6.38
C TYR A 36 11.30 10.83 7.33
N ARG A 37 10.16 11.26 7.85
CA ARG A 37 9.26 10.43 8.66
C ARG A 37 8.05 10.08 7.83
N LEU A 38 7.65 8.81 7.88
CA LEU A 38 6.42 8.37 7.24
C LEU A 38 5.21 8.95 7.99
N GLU A 39 4.33 9.57 7.24
CA GLU A 39 3.03 10.04 7.73
C GLU A 39 1.96 9.03 7.29
N GLY A 40 1.28 8.42 8.25
CA GLY A 40 0.31 7.34 8.01
C GLY A 40 0.86 5.95 8.33
N ALA A 41 0.27 4.92 7.70
CA ALA A 41 0.58 3.53 7.98
C ALA A 41 1.84 3.08 7.22
N PRO A 42 2.86 2.49 7.88
CA PRO A 42 4.04 1.91 7.22
C PRO A 42 3.76 0.63 6.47
N GLU A 43 2.58 0.05 6.67
CA GLU A 43 2.13 -1.16 6.03
C GLU A 43 0.63 -1.04 5.75
N ILE A 44 0.22 -1.48 4.57
CA ILE A 44 -1.19 -1.63 4.21
C ILE A 44 -1.44 -3.02 3.66
N ILE A 45 -2.63 -3.54 3.91
CA ILE A 45 -3.06 -4.85 3.41
C ILE A 45 -4.25 -4.62 2.49
N CYS A 46 -4.21 -5.23 1.31
CA CYS A 46 -5.34 -5.22 0.42
C CYS A 46 -6.42 -6.17 0.97
N LEU A 47 -7.42 -5.63 1.64
CA LEU A 47 -8.50 -6.45 2.23
C LEU A 47 -9.56 -6.89 1.20
N GLY A 48 -9.53 -6.37 -0.03
CA GLY A 48 -10.50 -6.72 -1.06
C GLY A 48 -11.91 -6.28 -0.68
N GLY A 49 -12.23 -5.02 -0.87
CA GLY A 49 -13.51 -4.48 -0.41
C GLY A 49 -13.67 -3.03 -0.79
N GLY A 50 -13.92 -2.78 -2.08
CA GLY A 50 -14.24 -1.46 -2.59
C GLY A 50 -15.56 -0.97 -2.01
N ARG A 51 -15.50 -0.22 -0.90
CA ARG A 51 -16.60 0.68 -0.56
C ARG A 51 -16.33 1.98 -1.31
N ARG A 52 -16.99 2.10 -2.46
CA ARG A 52 -17.17 3.37 -3.18
C ARG A 52 -17.70 4.45 -2.24
#